data_AF-A0A5N3X4J9-F1
#
_entry.id   AF-A0A5N3X4J9-F1
#
_cell.length_a   1.000
_cell.length_b   1.000
_cell.length_c   1.000
_cell.angle_alpha   90.00
_cell.angle_beta   90.00
_cell.angle_gamma   90.00
#
_symmetry.space_group_name_H-M   'P 1'
#
loop_
_entity.id
_entity.type
_entity.pdbx_description
1 polymer ?
#
loop_
_entity_poly.entity_id
_entity_poly.type
_entity_poly.pdbx_seq_one_letter_code
_entity_poly.pdbx_strand_id
1 'polypeptide(L)' 'FHPMVNLDCSRDFRPFLCALYAPICMEYGRVTLPCRRLCQRAYSECSKLMEMFGVPWPEDMECSRTHGLCTESMES' A
#
# COMPACT_ATOMS: atom_id res chain seq x y z
N PHE A 1 1.25 -13.23 0.51
CA PHE A 1 0.42 -12.09 0.97
C PHE A 1 -0.94 -12.48 1.58
N HIS A 2 -1.55 -13.62 1.20
CA HIS A 2 -2.89 -14.03 1.66
C HIS A 2 -3.16 -14.03 3.19
N PRO A 3 -2.23 -14.42 4.09
CA PRO A 3 -2.49 -14.37 5.53
C PRO A 3 -2.52 -12.94 6.08
N MET A 4 -1.65 -12.05 5.59
CA MET A 4 -1.49 -10.68 6.11
C MET A 4 -2.70 -9.78 5.78
N VAL A 5 -3.32 -9.99 4.61
CA VAL A 5 -4.54 -9.26 4.21
C VAL A 5 -5.77 -9.72 5.00
N ASN A 6 -5.80 -10.97 5.47
CA ASN A 6 -6.89 -11.49 6.30
C ASN A 6 -6.75 -11.12 7.79
N LEU A 7 -5.55 -10.75 8.23
CA LEU A 7 -5.29 -10.29 9.60
C LEU A 7 -5.73 -8.84 9.85
N ASP A 8 -6.06 -8.10 8.78
CA ASP A 8 -6.58 -6.73 8.80
C ASP A 8 -5.84 -5.80 9.80
N CYS A 9 -4.50 -5.84 9.75
CA CYS A 9 -3.64 -5.03 10.62
C CYS A 9 -3.89 -3.52 10.49
N SER A 10 -4.38 -3.08 9.34
CA SER A 10 -4.82 -1.72 9.11
C SER A 10 -5.87 -1.70 8.00
N ARG A 11 -6.90 -0.89 8.22
CA ARG A 11 -7.91 -0.58 7.20
C ARG A 11 -7.29 0.04 5.94
N ASP A 12 -6.11 0.65 6.07
CA ASP A 12 -5.36 1.27 4.99
C ASP A 12 -4.42 0.28 4.26
N PHE A 13 -4.21 -0.94 4.77
CA PHE A 13 -3.25 -1.89 4.19
C PHE A 13 -3.76 -2.49 2.87
N ARG A 14 -5.02 -2.92 2.85
CA ARG A 14 -5.67 -3.42 1.62
C ARG A 14 -5.71 -2.36 0.50
N PRO A 15 -6.20 -1.13 0.74
CA PRO A 15 -6.19 -0.10 -0.31
C PRO A 15 -4.76 0.31 -0.71
N PHE A 16 -3.79 0.29 0.20
CA PHE A 16 -2.37 0.49 -0.15
C PHE A 16 -1.87 -0.58 -1.13
N LEU A 17 -2.12 -1.86 -0.87
CA LEU A 17 -1.73 -2.96 -1.75
C LEU A 17 -2.41 -2.88 -3.12
N CYS A 18 -3.71 -2.53 -3.14
CA CYS A 18 -4.45 -2.31 -4.39
C CYS A 18 -3.84 -1.17 -5.19
N ALA A 19 -3.56 -0.03 -4.57
CA ALA A 19 -2.96 1.12 -5.24
C ALA A 19 -1.53 0.85 -5.76
N LEU A 20 -0.78 -0.04 -5.09
CA LEU A 20 0.58 -0.38 -5.50
C LEU A 20 0.63 -1.44 -6.61
N TYR A 21 -0.15 -2.52 -6.48
CA TYR A 21 -0.09 -3.66 -7.41
C TYR A 21 -1.16 -3.65 -8.49
N ALA A 22 -2.27 -2.93 -8.27
CA ALA A 22 -3.39 -2.82 -9.20
C ALA A 22 -3.80 -1.34 -9.38
N PRO A 23 -2.87 -0.47 -9.85
CA PRO A 23 -3.15 0.94 -9.97
C PRO A 23 -4.20 1.20 -11.06
N ILE A 24 -4.92 2.31 -10.92
CA ILE A 24 -5.88 2.76 -11.92
C ILE A 24 -5.09 3.23 -13.15
N CYS A 25 -5.50 2.74 -14.33
CA CYS A 25 -4.95 3.19 -15.60
C CYS A 25 -5.54 4.55 -15.96
N MET A 26 -4.69 5.56 -16.10
CA MET A 26 -5.05 6.87 -16.63
C MET A 26 -4.80 6.90 -18.15
N GLU A 27 -5.38 7.86 -18.86
CA GLU A 27 -5.05 8.08 -20.27
C GLU A 27 -3.54 8.28 -20.45
N TYR A 28 -3.01 7.85 -21.60
CA TYR A 28 -1.59 7.90 -21.96
C TYR A 28 -0.66 6.95 -21.19
N GLY A 29 -1.18 5.87 -20.59
CA GLY A 29 -0.37 4.83 -19.94
C GLY A 29 0.27 5.28 -18.63
N ARG A 30 -0.22 6.38 -18.05
CA ARG A 30 0.14 6.81 -16.70
C ARG A 30 -0.68 6.00 -15.70
N VAL A 31 -0.07 5.65 -14.59
CA VAL A 31 -0.72 4.96 -13.48
C VAL A 31 -0.66 5.84 -12.23
N THR A 32 -1.69 5.76 -11.40
CA THR A 32 -1.68 6.42 -10.09
C THR A 32 -0.85 5.61 -9.10
N LEU A 33 -0.04 6.27 -8.27
CA LEU A 33 0.67 5.62 -7.18
C LEU A 33 -0.04 5.90 -5.85
N PRO A 34 0.12 5.04 -4.83
CA PRO A 34 -0.43 5.31 -3.51
C PRO A 34 0.15 6.60 -2.93
N CYS A 35 -0.62 7.24 -2.04
CA CYS A 35 -0.13 8.40 -1.33
C CYS A 35 0.89 8.03 -0.26
N ARG A 36 1.87 8.92 -0.06
CA ARG A 36 2.84 8.79 1.03
C ARG A 36 2.18 8.65 2.39
N ARG A 37 1.09 9.38 2.64
CA ARG A 37 0.32 9.27 3.90
C ARG A 37 -0.31 7.89 4.06
N LEU A 38 -0.90 7.34 3.01
CA LEU A 38 -1.49 6.00 3.00
C LEU A 38 -0.43 4.94 3.28
N CYS A 39 0.72 5.03 2.60
CA CYS A 39 1.86 4.16 2.84
C CYS A 39 2.36 4.25 4.29
N GLN A 40 2.50 5.46 4.84
CA GLN A 40 2.98 5.64 6.22
C GLN A 40 2.06 5.01 7.25
N ARG A 41 0.74 5.13 7.08
CA ARG A 41 -0.26 4.48 7.95
C ARG A 41 -0.20 2.96 7.82
N ALA A 42 -0.14 2.44 6.58
CA ALA A 42 0.02 1.01 6.34
C ALA A 42 1.31 0.46 6.96
N TYR A 43 2.42 1.20 6.83
CA TYR A 43 3.71 0.84 7.40
C TYR A 43 3.71 0.85 8.93
N SER A 44 3.18 1.91 9.57
CA SER A 44 3.20 2.02 11.03
C SER A 44 2.44 0.90 11.71
N GLU A 45 1.32 0.48 11.12
CA GLU A 45 0.43 -0.53 11.69
C GLU A 45 0.84 -1.97 11.32
N CYS A 46 1.35 -2.19 10.11
CA CYS A 46 1.57 -3.55 9.58
C CYS A 46 3.03 -3.99 9.49
N SER A 47 4.02 -3.08 9.49
CA SER A 47 5.45 -3.46 9.30
C SER A 47 5.94 -4.48 10.33
N LYS A 48 5.64 -4.26 11.61
CA LYS A 48 5.98 -5.20 12.70
C LYS A 48 5.29 -6.54 12.56
N LEU A 49 4.04 -6.55 12.09
CA LEU A 49 3.32 -7.79 11.87
C LEU A 49 3.95 -8.59 10.72
N MET A 50 4.32 -7.93 9.64
CA MET A 50 5.02 -8.57 8.52
C MET A 50 6.35 -9.20 8.97
N GLU A 51 7.13 -8.47 9.77
CA GLU A 51 8.38 -8.97 10.35
C GLU A 51 8.15 -10.20 11.24
N MET A 52 7.10 -10.22 12.06
CA MET A 52 6.72 -11.38 12.88
C MET A 52 6.37 -12.62 12.05
N PHE A 53 5.82 -12.44 10.85
CA PHE A 53 5.56 -13.53 9.90
C PHE A 53 6.80 -13.89 9.04
N GLY A 54 7.95 -13.29 9.29
CA GLY A 54 9.18 -13.51 8.53
C GLY A 54 9.15 -12.89 7.13
N VAL A 55 8.25 -11.94 6.88
CA VAL A 55 8.15 -11.21 5.61
C VAL A 55 8.72 -9.80 5.82
N PRO A 56 9.91 -9.48 5.30
CA PRO A 56 10.43 -8.13 5.40
C PRO A 56 9.57 -7.15 4.59
N TRP A 57 9.52 -5.90 5.01
CA TRP A 57 8.87 -4.85 4.23
C TRP A 57 9.65 -4.63 2.92
N PRO A 58 9.07 -4.91 1.75
CA PRO A 58 9.81 -4.88 0.49
C PRO A 58 10.08 -3.44 0.04
N GLU A 59 11.16 -3.25 -0.72
CA GLU A 59 11.56 -1.91 -1.21
C GLU A 59 10.49 -1.25 -2.08
N ASP A 60 9.72 -2.03 -2.84
CA ASP A 60 8.64 -1.50 -3.68
C ASP A 60 7.47 -0.92 -2.86
N MET A 61 7.35 -1.33 -1.59
CA MET A 61 6.40 -0.75 -0.64
C MET A 61 6.99 0.41 0.16
N GLU A 62 8.22 0.84 -0.10
CA GLU A 62 8.83 1.93 0.65
C GLU A 62 8.15 3.27 0.33
N CYS A 63 7.75 4.01 1.36
CA CYS A 63 7.01 5.27 1.20
C CYS A 63 7.81 6.40 0.54
N SER A 64 9.11 6.19 0.32
CA SER A 64 9.99 7.04 -0.48
C SER A 64 9.69 6.92 -1.99
N ARG A 65 9.19 5.76 -2.44
CA ARG A 65 8.85 5.47 -3.85
C ARG A 65 7.44 5.94 -4.23
N THR A 66 6.63 6.30 -3.25
CA THR A 66 5.25 6.76 -3.44
C THR A 66 5.19 8.26 -3.71
N HIS A 67 5.46 8.67 -4.96
CA HIS A 67 5.53 10.09 -5.38
C HIS A 67 4.60 10.46 -6.54
N GLY A 68 3.52 9.71 -6.77
CA GLY A 68 2.60 9.95 -7.88
C GLY A 68 1.38 10.82 -7.55
N LEU A 69 0.65 11.22 -8.60
CA LEU A 69 -0.70 11.75 -8.51
C LEU A 69 -1.56 10.83 -7.63
N CYS A 70 -1.91 11.39 -6.48
CA CYS A 70 -2.57 10.74 -5.38
C CYS A 70 -4.09 10.77 -5.59
N THR A 71 -4.72 9.60 -5.64
CA THR A 71 -6.17 9.51 -5.42
C THR A 71 -6.40 8.86 -4.06
N GLU A 72 -7.04 9.58 -3.13
CA GLU A 72 -7.44 9.05 -1.81
C GLU A 72 -8.68 8.15 -1.91
N SER A 73 -9.12 7.82 -3.14
CA SER A 73 -10.40 7.17 -3.41
C SER A 73 -10.33 5.65 -3.28
N MET A 74 -10.30 5.15 -2.05
CA MET A 74 -10.91 3.86 -1.68
C MET A 74 -11.46 3.93 -0.25
N GLU A 75 -12.15 5.03 0.10
CA GLU A 75 -13.13 5.00 1.18
C GLU A 75 -14.47 4.57 0.57
N SER A 76 -14.89 3.35 0.84
CA SER A 76 -16.22 2.80 0.57
C SER A 76 -16.72 2.10 1.82
#